data_AF-A0A966PYF7-F1
#
_entry.id   AF-A0A966PYF7-F1
#
_cell.length_a   1.000
_cell.length_b   1.000
_cell.length_c   1.000
_cell.angle_alpha   90.00
_cell.angle_beta   90.00
_cell.angle_gamma   90.00
#
_symmetry.space_group_name_H-M   'P 1'
#
loop_
_entity.id
_entity.type
_entity.pdbx_description
1 polymer ?
#
loop_
_entity_poly.entity_id
_entity_poly.type
_entity_poly.pdbx_seq_one_letter_code
_entity_poly.pdbx_strand_id
1 'polypeptide(L)'
;MKFDIGNVVKYSGEDLIFLIGCPGSRWSSVFLDLAKNEAVNTTEWREENKWDQPIQNVKGEHIKIGIHRGVYWGPGNTYGEGFDKLFAMSKPEILAEFMEPFENWDKIKVIKSHWFAYHIEYLQALFPKAKIVSCYANDIDSFYWWHKCGGWGMLFPNYTWYNDDSKMLEQIKEENYRILKFNRDRNVTFNLLSTNEFYKNLGLPASENSDEGKLKCEVAIYDGSYISNFGHIIR
;
A
#
# COMPACT_ATOMS: atom_id res chain seq x y z
N MET A 1 -9.74 -19.65 8.98
CA MET A 1 -9.99 -18.30 8.42
C MET A 1 -10.89 -17.56 9.38
N LYS A 2 -10.62 -16.28 9.67
CA LYS A 2 -11.31 -15.52 10.73
C LYS A 2 -12.77 -15.17 10.38
N PHE A 3 -13.05 -14.95 9.09
CA PHE A 3 -14.38 -14.59 8.59
C PHE A 3 -14.82 -15.56 7.49
N ASP A 4 -16.12 -15.77 7.35
CA ASP A 4 -16.70 -16.53 6.24
C ASP A 4 -16.89 -15.61 5.03
N ILE A 5 -16.05 -15.81 4.02
CA ILE A 5 -16.12 -15.11 2.73
C ILE A 5 -16.68 -16.01 1.61
N GLY A 6 -17.31 -17.13 2.00
CA GLY A 6 -17.76 -18.17 1.10
C GLY A 6 -16.60 -18.91 0.43
N ASN A 7 -16.68 -19.07 -0.89
CA ASN A 7 -15.67 -19.83 -1.62
C ASN A 7 -14.39 -18.99 -1.82
N VAL A 8 -13.44 -19.17 -0.90
CA VAL A 8 -12.12 -18.55 -0.89
C VAL A 8 -11.38 -18.66 -2.23
N VAL A 9 -11.51 -19.79 -2.93
CA VAL A 9 -10.87 -19.98 -4.24
C VAL A 9 -11.46 -19.02 -5.27
N LYS A 10 -12.79 -18.80 -5.23
CA LYS A 10 -13.51 -17.90 -6.14
C LYS A 10 -13.44 -16.41 -5.77
N TYR A 11 -13.13 -16.07 -4.52
CA TYR A 11 -13.02 -14.68 -4.08
C TYR A 11 -11.97 -13.92 -4.88
N SER A 12 -12.34 -12.92 -5.67
CA SER A 12 -11.43 -12.30 -6.65
C SER A 12 -10.85 -10.97 -6.18
N GLY A 13 -11.15 -10.56 -4.94
CA GLY A 13 -10.65 -9.32 -4.34
C GLY A 13 -11.43 -8.08 -4.77
N GLU A 14 -12.72 -8.22 -5.05
CA GLU A 14 -13.63 -7.14 -5.48
C GLU A 14 -13.60 -5.89 -4.59
N ASP A 15 -13.26 -6.08 -3.32
CA ASP A 15 -13.24 -5.09 -2.24
C ASP A 15 -11.84 -4.97 -1.60
N LEU A 16 -10.79 -5.37 -2.34
CA LEU A 16 -9.39 -5.20 -1.96
C LEU A 16 -8.73 -4.07 -2.74
N ILE A 17 -7.97 -3.26 -2.01
CA ILE A 17 -6.97 -2.36 -2.56
C ILE A 17 -5.61 -2.82 -2.04
N PHE A 18 -4.71 -3.19 -2.96
CA PHE A 18 -3.30 -3.34 -2.64
C PHE A 18 -2.63 -1.98 -2.77
N LEU A 19 -2.18 -1.44 -1.64
CA LEU A 19 -1.39 -0.21 -1.60
C LEU A 19 0.08 -0.59 -1.56
N ILE A 20 0.85 -0.13 -2.54
CA ILE A 20 2.23 -0.54 -2.78
C ILE A 20 3.08 0.72 -2.96
N GLY A 21 4.24 0.79 -2.33
CA GLY A 21 5.22 1.84 -2.52
C GLY A 21 6.51 1.46 -1.79
N CYS A 22 7.65 1.98 -2.21
CA CYS A 22 8.91 1.73 -1.49
C CYS A 22 8.98 2.49 -0.16
N PRO A 23 9.88 2.13 0.79
CA PRO A 23 10.15 2.92 1.98
C PRO A 23 10.39 4.38 1.61
N GLY A 24 9.66 5.30 2.26
CA GLY A 24 9.80 6.74 2.01
C GLY A 24 9.07 7.30 0.78
N SER A 25 8.37 6.47 0.00
CA SER A 25 7.52 6.90 -1.14
C SER A 25 6.30 7.74 -0.78
N ARG A 26 6.09 8.02 0.52
CA ARG A 26 4.91 8.73 1.08
C ARG A 26 3.58 7.98 0.94
N TRP A 27 3.62 6.70 0.60
CA TRP A 27 2.44 5.82 0.54
C TRP A 27 1.61 5.79 1.85
N SER A 28 2.23 6.01 3.02
CA SER A 28 1.51 6.13 4.30
C SER A 28 0.55 7.33 4.31
N SER A 29 0.90 8.45 3.68
CA SER A 29 -0.02 9.58 3.52
C SER A 29 -1.18 9.24 2.59
N VAL A 30 -0.94 8.51 1.49
CA VAL A 30 -2.00 8.04 0.59
C VAL A 30 -2.97 7.10 1.31
N PHE A 31 -2.47 6.23 2.18
CA PHE A 31 -3.32 5.42 3.06
C PHE A 31 -4.19 6.28 3.98
N LEU A 32 -3.61 7.32 4.61
CA LEU A 32 -4.38 8.20 5.49
C LEU A 32 -5.48 8.95 4.74
N ASP A 33 -5.24 9.29 3.47
CA ASP A 33 -6.29 9.84 2.63
C ASP A 33 -7.38 8.80 2.36
N LEU A 34 -7.04 7.57 1.93
CA LEU A 34 -8.03 6.48 1.80
C LEU A 34 -8.85 6.25 3.07
N ALA A 35 -8.21 6.22 4.22
CA ALA A 35 -8.85 5.92 5.49
C ALA A 35 -9.83 6.99 5.99
N LYS A 36 -9.84 8.20 5.38
CA LYS A 36 -10.88 9.22 5.63
C LYS A 36 -12.20 8.89 4.92
N ASN A 37 -12.18 8.01 3.92
CA ASN A 37 -13.36 7.64 3.16
C ASN A 37 -14.18 6.60 3.93
N GLU A 38 -15.48 6.86 4.11
CA GLU A 38 -16.38 5.98 4.89
C GLU A 38 -16.55 4.58 4.30
N ALA A 39 -16.25 4.40 3.01
CA ALA A 39 -16.29 3.10 2.33
C ALA A 39 -15.06 2.24 2.62
N VAL A 40 -14.04 2.77 3.30
CA VAL A 40 -12.84 2.04 3.70
C VAL A 40 -13.01 1.48 5.11
N ASN A 41 -12.65 0.20 5.27
CA ASN A 41 -12.56 -0.45 6.56
C ASN A 41 -11.26 -0.03 7.26
N THR A 42 -11.38 0.55 8.45
CA THR A 42 -10.25 0.99 9.28
C THR A 42 -10.24 0.27 10.64
N THR A 43 -10.96 -0.86 10.77
CA THR A 43 -11.06 -1.60 12.04
C THR A 43 -9.77 -2.31 12.44
N GLU A 44 -8.74 -2.28 11.61
CA GLU A 44 -7.37 -2.71 11.91
C GLU A 44 -6.54 -1.65 12.67
N TRP A 45 -7.10 -0.46 12.91
CA TRP A 45 -6.43 0.60 13.66
C TRP A 45 -6.30 0.26 15.13
N ARG A 46 -5.08 0.32 15.66
CA ARG A 46 -4.76 0.11 17.07
C ARG A 46 -3.77 1.16 17.55
N GLU A 47 -3.66 1.37 18.86
CA GLU A 47 -2.69 2.33 19.42
C GLU A 47 -1.24 1.87 19.20
N GLU A 48 -1.00 0.56 19.26
CA GLU A 48 0.29 -0.06 18.99
C GLU A 48 0.74 0.06 17.52
N ASN A 49 -0.19 0.32 16.60
CA ASN A 49 0.08 0.45 15.16
C ASN A 49 0.17 1.92 14.74
N LYS A 50 0.88 2.73 15.52
CA LYS A 50 1.04 4.17 15.27
C LYS A 50 2.48 4.63 15.38
N TRP A 51 2.87 5.49 14.45
CA TRP A 51 4.09 6.27 14.53
C TRP A 51 3.85 7.67 14.02
N ASP A 52 4.36 8.66 14.73
CA ASP A 52 4.43 10.05 14.31
C ASP A 52 5.85 10.53 14.57
N GLN A 53 6.57 11.00 13.55
CA GLN A 53 7.87 11.61 13.77
C GLN A 53 7.68 13.08 14.18
N PRO A 54 7.99 13.45 15.43
CA PRO A 54 8.02 14.85 15.82
C PRO A 54 9.20 15.54 15.14
N ILE A 55 8.96 16.70 14.54
CA ILE A 55 10.01 17.60 14.08
C ILE A 55 9.68 19.03 14.48
N GLN A 56 10.69 19.88 14.52
CA GLN A 56 10.51 21.32 14.62
C GLN A 56 10.52 21.93 13.21
N ASN A 57 9.50 22.73 12.88
CA ASN A 57 9.45 23.42 11.60
C ASN A 57 10.34 24.68 11.60
N VAL A 58 10.43 25.38 10.46
CA VAL A 58 11.25 26.60 10.31
C VAL A 58 10.84 27.75 11.24
N LYS A 59 9.63 27.72 11.80
CA LYS A 59 9.10 28.70 12.76
C LYS A 59 9.33 28.30 14.22
N GLY A 60 9.99 27.16 14.47
CA GLY A 60 10.17 26.63 15.81
C GLY A 60 8.98 25.83 16.35
N GLU A 61 7.94 25.58 15.55
CA GLU A 61 6.74 24.87 15.99
C GLU A 61 6.94 23.35 15.89
N HIS A 62 6.47 22.63 16.90
CA HIS A 62 6.48 21.16 16.89
C HIS A 62 5.36 20.66 15.98
N ILE A 63 5.73 19.98 14.90
CA ILE A 63 4.81 19.34 13.96
C ILE A 63 5.12 17.86 13.85
N LYS A 64 4.16 17.11 13.29
CA LYS A 64 4.32 15.67 13.04
C LYS A 64 4.46 15.40 11.55
N ILE A 65 5.42 14.57 11.18
CA ILE A 65 5.58 14.03 9.82
C ILE A 65 5.67 12.51 9.88
N GLY A 66 5.68 11.83 8.73
CA GLY A 66 5.81 10.37 8.70
C GLY A 66 4.73 9.67 9.51
N ILE A 67 3.49 10.10 9.37
CA ILE A 67 2.35 9.58 10.14
C ILE A 67 2.03 8.18 9.62
N HIS A 68 2.16 7.16 10.47
CA HIS A 68 1.78 5.78 10.18
C HIS A 68 0.60 5.40 11.09
N ARG A 69 -0.45 4.84 10.49
CA ARG A 69 -1.65 4.32 11.16
C ARG A 69 -2.02 2.98 10.55
N GLY A 70 -2.73 2.14 11.30
CA GLY A 70 -3.18 0.83 10.81
C GLY A 70 -2.01 -0.13 10.55
N VAL A 71 -2.32 -1.31 10.01
CA VAL A 71 -1.34 -2.41 9.90
C VAL A 71 -0.45 -2.28 8.68
N TYR A 72 0.85 -2.57 8.85
CA TYR A 72 1.81 -2.76 7.77
C TYR A 72 2.20 -4.23 7.74
N TRP A 73 1.97 -4.90 6.62
CA TRP A 73 2.33 -6.31 6.46
C TRP A 73 3.75 -6.46 5.92
N GLY A 74 4.48 -7.44 6.44
CA GLY A 74 5.79 -7.86 5.93
C GLY A 74 6.69 -8.41 7.03
N PRO A 75 7.78 -9.11 6.66
CA PRO A 75 8.81 -9.60 7.58
C PRO A 75 9.18 -8.62 8.68
N GLY A 76 9.15 -9.08 9.93
CA GLY A 76 9.44 -8.32 11.14
C GLY A 76 8.27 -7.48 11.68
N ASN A 77 7.17 -7.34 10.93
CA ASN A 77 5.94 -6.72 11.44
C ASN A 77 5.06 -7.78 12.11
N THR A 78 4.00 -7.33 12.80
CA THR A 78 3.05 -8.22 13.49
C THR A 78 2.35 -9.20 12.55
N TYR A 79 2.19 -8.84 11.28
CA TYR A 79 1.49 -9.63 10.26
C TYR A 79 2.30 -9.69 8.98
N GLY A 80 2.11 -10.76 8.19
CA GLY A 80 2.77 -10.93 6.90
C GLY A 80 4.25 -11.31 7.02
N GLU A 81 4.66 -12.01 8.09
CA GLU A 81 6.04 -12.48 8.28
C GLU A 81 6.57 -13.26 7.06
N GLY A 82 5.71 -14.06 6.42
CA GLY A 82 6.05 -14.86 5.24
C GLY A 82 5.95 -14.14 3.88
N PHE A 83 5.72 -12.82 3.85
CA PHE A 83 5.50 -12.10 2.59
C PHE A 83 6.78 -11.92 1.75
N ASP A 84 7.96 -12.18 2.29
CA ASP A 84 9.20 -12.37 1.51
C ASP A 84 9.16 -13.61 0.61
N LYS A 85 8.23 -14.54 0.89
CA LYS A 85 8.02 -15.79 0.14
C LYS A 85 6.58 -15.91 -0.30
N LEU A 86 5.95 -14.80 -0.68
CA LEU A 86 4.51 -14.75 -1.00
C LEU A 86 4.09 -15.78 -2.07
N PHE A 87 4.97 -16.09 -3.03
CA PHE A 87 4.74 -17.11 -4.07
C PHE A 87 4.61 -18.55 -3.53
N ALA A 88 5.16 -18.83 -2.35
CA ALA A 88 5.09 -20.13 -1.69
C ALA A 88 3.82 -20.26 -0.83
N MET A 89 3.10 -19.17 -0.62
CA MET A 89 1.85 -19.15 0.14
C MET A 89 0.65 -19.38 -0.78
N SER A 90 -0.29 -20.18 -0.30
CA SER A 90 -1.59 -20.37 -0.93
C SER A 90 -2.50 -19.16 -0.70
N LYS A 91 -3.48 -18.98 -1.60
CA LYS A 91 -4.49 -17.92 -1.47
C LYS A 91 -5.24 -17.93 -0.12
N PRO A 92 -5.65 -19.09 0.45
CA PRO A 92 -6.24 -19.12 1.79
C PRO A 92 -5.30 -18.65 2.90
N GLU A 93 -4.00 -18.98 2.84
CA GLU A 93 -3.00 -18.52 3.82
C GLU A 93 -2.80 -17.01 3.73
N ILE A 94 -2.66 -16.48 2.50
CA ILE A 94 -2.56 -15.03 2.26
C ILE A 94 -3.80 -14.30 2.78
N LEU A 95 -5.00 -14.82 2.52
CA LEU A 95 -6.24 -14.22 3.02
C LEU A 95 -6.35 -14.28 4.54
N ALA A 96 -5.89 -15.35 5.18
CA ALA A 96 -5.86 -15.43 6.63
C ALA A 96 -4.99 -14.31 7.23
N GLU A 97 -3.79 -14.08 6.68
CA GLU A 97 -2.92 -12.96 7.06
C GLU A 97 -3.57 -11.59 6.85
N PHE A 98 -4.30 -11.40 5.75
CA PHE A 98 -5.00 -10.14 5.48
C PHE A 98 -6.15 -9.91 6.47
N MET A 99 -6.88 -10.96 6.85
CA MET A 99 -8.06 -10.89 7.71
C MET A 99 -7.74 -10.67 9.18
N GLU A 100 -6.61 -11.19 9.63
CA GLU A 100 -6.31 -11.29 11.06
C GLU A 100 -6.44 -9.96 11.83
N PRO A 101 -5.96 -8.80 11.34
CA PRO A 101 -6.05 -7.57 12.12
C PRO A 101 -7.41 -6.87 12.08
N PHE A 102 -8.29 -7.21 11.14
CA PHE A 102 -9.59 -6.55 11.01
C PHE A 102 -10.61 -7.10 12.02
N GLU A 103 -11.54 -6.28 12.49
CA GLU A 103 -12.61 -6.73 13.40
C GLU A 103 -13.80 -7.33 12.64
N ASN A 104 -13.98 -6.90 11.38
CA ASN A 104 -14.95 -7.43 10.43
C ASN A 104 -14.34 -7.40 9.02
N TRP A 105 -14.89 -8.17 8.08
CA TRP A 105 -14.41 -8.23 6.70
C TRP A 105 -15.27 -7.42 5.72
N ASP A 106 -16.05 -6.47 6.24
CA ASP A 106 -16.93 -5.62 5.43
C ASP A 106 -16.14 -4.47 4.78
N LYS A 107 -16.81 -3.73 3.89
CA LYS A 107 -16.26 -2.55 3.21
C LYS A 107 -14.97 -2.86 2.42
N ILE A 108 -14.30 -1.81 1.92
CA ILE A 108 -13.05 -1.94 1.18
C ILE A 108 -11.89 -2.09 2.15
N LYS A 109 -11.07 -3.12 1.96
CA LYS A 109 -9.86 -3.37 2.75
C LYS A 109 -8.65 -2.86 1.99
N VAL A 110 -7.86 -2.00 2.63
CA VAL A 110 -6.57 -1.57 2.09
C VAL A 110 -5.47 -2.41 2.72
N ILE A 111 -4.89 -3.32 1.94
CA ILE A 111 -3.78 -4.15 2.39
C ILE A 111 -2.49 -3.52 1.88
N LYS A 112 -1.55 -3.21 2.78
CA LYS A 112 -0.35 -2.44 2.46
C LYS A 112 0.92 -3.15 2.89
N SER A 113 1.83 -3.35 1.94
CA SER A 113 3.13 -3.98 2.17
C SER A 113 4.17 -3.49 1.16
N HIS A 114 5.39 -3.24 1.61
CA HIS A 114 6.54 -3.02 0.72
C HIS A 114 6.83 -4.26 -0.13
N TRP A 115 6.62 -5.45 0.44
CA TRP A 115 6.93 -6.73 -0.21
C TRP A 115 6.03 -7.04 -1.39
N PHE A 116 4.88 -6.38 -1.50
CA PHE A 116 4.03 -6.49 -2.67
C PHE A 116 4.73 -6.01 -3.95
N ALA A 117 5.70 -5.10 -3.87
CA ALA A 117 6.49 -4.68 -5.02
C ALA A 117 7.24 -5.84 -5.69
N TYR A 118 7.67 -6.85 -4.93
CA TYR A 118 8.32 -8.06 -5.47
C TYR A 118 7.35 -9.05 -6.11
N HIS A 119 6.03 -8.91 -5.84
CA HIS A 119 5.02 -9.92 -6.12
C HIS A 119 3.74 -9.37 -6.78
N ILE A 120 3.79 -8.17 -7.38
CA ILE A 120 2.59 -7.47 -7.90
C ILE A 120 1.79 -8.34 -8.89
N GLU A 121 2.48 -9.02 -9.81
CA GLU A 121 1.82 -9.88 -10.81
C GLU A 121 1.19 -11.14 -10.19
N TYR A 122 1.81 -11.69 -9.16
CA TYR A 122 1.26 -12.84 -8.45
C TYR A 122 0.01 -12.45 -7.66
N LEU A 123 0.04 -11.30 -6.97
CA LEU A 123 -1.14 -10.75 -6.29
C LEU A 123 -2.28 -10.48 -7.26
N GLN A 124 -1.98 -9.89 -8.42
CA GLN A 124 -2.96 -9.68 -9.49
C GLN A 124 -3.57 -11.00 -9.97
N ALA A 125 -2.76 -12.04 -10.17
CA ALA A 125 -3.26 -13.35 -10.59
C ALA A 125 -4.17 -14.02 -9.53
N LEU A 126 -3.84 -13.85 -8.24
CA LEU A 126 -4.65 -14.38 -7.14
C LEU A 126 -5.96 -13.62 -6.93
N PHE A 127 -5.94 -12.30 -7.10
CA PHE A 127 -7.04 -11.38 -6.86
C PHE A 127 -7.26 -10.48 -8.09
N PRO A 128 -7.78 -11.04 -9.20
CA PRO A 128 -7.84 -10.34 -10.48
C PRO A 128 -8.76 -9.11 -10.50
N LYS A 129 -9.63 -8.93 -9.51
CA LYS A 129 -10.49 -7.76 -9.38
C LYS A 129 -10.02 -6.77 -8.32
N ALA A 130 -8.95 -7.09 -7.58
CA ALA A 130 -8.35 -6.15 -6.65
C ALA A 130 -7.77 -4.96 -7.41
N LYS A 131 -7.92 -3.76 -6.83
CA LYS A 131 -7.26 -2.56 -7.34
C LYS A 131 -5.85 -2.50 -6.77
N ILE A 132 -4.91 -2.04 -7.58
CA ILE A 132 -3.53 -1.83 -7.16
C ILE A 132 -3.24 -0.34 -7.23
N VAL A 133 -2.94 0.25 -6.09
CA VAL A 133 -2.48 1.65 -5.97
C VAL A 133 -0.98 1.62 -5.76
N SER A 134 -0.23 2.04 -6.78
CA SER A 134 1.22 2.17 -6.73
C SER A 134 1.58 3.62 -6.40
N CYS A 135 2.33 3.84 -5.33
CA CYS A 135 2.90 5.12 -4.96
C CYS A 135 4.34 5.21 -5.45
N TYR A 136 4.72 6.37 -6.00
CA TYR A 136 6.07 6.58 -6.51
C TYR A 136 6.67 7.89 -6.02
N ALA A 137 7.94 7.79 -5.64
CA ALA A 137 8.92 8.87 -5.54
C ALA A 137 10.27 8.28 -5.95
N ASN A 138 11.17 9.10 -6.51
CA ASN A 138 12.48 8.60 -6.95
C ASN A 138 13.30 8.05 -5.77
N ASP A 139 14.26 7.17 -6.07
CA ASP A 139 14.96 6.37 -5.06
C ASP A 139 15.64 7.21 -3.97
N ILE A 140 16.26 8.31 -4.37
CA ILE A 140 17.01 9.18 -3.48
C ILE A 140 16.07 9.99 -2.59
N ASP A 141 14.99 10.54 -3.15
CA ASP A 141 13.98 11.26 -2.37
C ASP A 141 13.25 10.33 -1.40
N SER A 142 12.97 9.09 -1.82
CA SER A 142 12.41 8.06 -0.95
C SER A 142 13.34 7.76 0.21
N PHE A 143 14.62 7.50 -0.05
CA PHE A 143 15.61 7.22 0.99
C PHE A 143 15.76 8.39 1.98
N TYR A 144 15.88 9.63 1.48
CA TYR A 144 15.94 10.82 2.33
C TYR A 144 14.66 11.03 3.15
N TRP A 145 13.50 10.84 2.55
CA TRP A 145 12.23 11.01 3.24
C TRP A 145 12.05 9.96 4.33
N TRP A 146 12.46 8.71 4.09
CA TRP A 146 12.43 7.66 5.09
C TRP A 146 13.29 8.01 6.32
N HIS A 147 14.53 8.47 6.11
CA HIS A 147 15.36 8.98 7.22
C HIS A 147 14.69 10.15 7.94
N LYS A 148 14.09 11.08 7.20
CA LYS A 148 13.39 12.23 7.77
C LYS A 148 12.20 11.82 8.64
N CYS A 149 11.55 10.70 8.32
CA CYS A 149 10.45 10.12 9.10
C CYS A 149 10.91 9.31 10.32
N GLY A 150 12.22 9.22 10.59
CA GLY A 150 12.77 8.54 11.76
C GLY A 150 13.85 7.52 11.43
N GLY A 151 13.89 7.03 10.18
CA GLY A 151 14.85 6.01 9.75
C GLY A 151 14.89 4.80 10.69
N TRP A 152 16.10 4.38 11.08
CA TRP A 152 16.31 3.28 12.04
C TRP A 152 15.78 3.54 13.45
N GLY A 153 15.49 4.80 13.81
CA GLY A 153 14.88 5.15 15.09
C GLY A 153 13.36 4.92 15.13
N MET A 154 12.76 4.56 13.99
CA MET A 154 11.34 4.29 13.88
C MET A 154 10.97 2.99 14.60
N LEU A 155 9.98 3.05 15.49
CA LEU A 155 9.48 1.87 16.21
C LEU A 155 8.38 1.12 15.43
N PHE A 156 7.72 1.80 14.50
CA PHE A 156 6.66 1.24 13.67
C PHE A 156 6.51 2.00 12.34
N PRO A 157 6.34 1.33 11.19
CA PRO A 157 6.46 -0.11 10.99
C PRO A 157 7.91 -0.60 11.12
N ASN A 158 8.09 -1.92 11.15
CA ASN A 158 9.40 -2.54 11.32
C ASN A 158 10.17 -2.56 9.98
N TYR A 159 11.39 -2.01 10.00
CA TYR A 159 12.32 -1.98 8.85
C TYR A 159 13.61 -2.80 9.07
N THR A 160 13.72 -3.60 10.13
CA THR A 160 14.98 -4.31 10.46
C THR A 160 15.42 -5.30 9.38
N TRP A 161 14.49 -5.81 8.56
CA TRP A 161 14.82 -6.64 7.39
C TRP A 161 15.79 -5.96 6.41
N TYR A 162 15.69 -4.63 6.27
CA TYR A 162 16.56 -3.83 5.42
C TYR A 162 17.98 -3.67 6.00
N ASN A 163 18.21 -4.00 7.27
CA ASN A 163 19.50 -4.10 7.97
C ASN A 163 20.32 -2.80 8.11
N ASP A 164 20.64 -2.14 7.00
CA ASP A 164 21.52 -0.96 6.93
C ASP A 164 21.16 -0.06 5.75
N ASP A 165 21.74 1.14 5.70
CA ASP A 165 21.45 2.16 4.69
C ASP A 165 21.73 1.68 3.25
N SER A 166 22.77 0.87 3.07
CA SER A 166 23.15 0.37 1.75
C SER A 166 22.09 -0.57 1.23
N LYS A 167 21.68 -1.56 2.04
CA LYS A 167 20.62 -2.49 1.68
C LYS A 167 19.27 -1.78 1.61
N MET A 168 18.95 -0.83 2.48
CA MET A 168 17.73 0.00 2.37
C MET A 168 17.65 0.69 1.00
N LEU A 169 18.71 1.39 0.59
CA LEU A 169 18.74 2.08 -0.69
C LEU A 169 18.68 1.10 -1.88
N GLU A 170 19.35 -0.05 -1.80
CA GLU A 170 19.27 -1.11 -2.81
C GLU A 170 17.84 -1.61 -2.99
N GLN A 171 17.14 -1.90 -1.89
CA GLN A 171 15.77 -2.41 -1.95
C GLN A 171 14.78 -1.33 -2.39
N ILE A 172 14.96 -0.06 -2.00
CA ILE A 172 14.16 1.05 -2.53
C ILE A 172 14.24 1.10 -4.06
N LYS A 173 15.46 0.99 -4.63
CA LYS A 173 15.67 0.97 -6.09
C LYS A 173 14.97 -0.21 -6.74
N GLU A 174 15.10 -1.39 -6.15
CA GLU A 174 14.48 -2.61 -6.67
C GLU A 174 12.94 -2.54 -6.62
N GLU A 175 12.37 -2.09 -5.50
CA GLU A 175 10.92 -1.93 -5.34
C GLU A 175 10.36 -0.90 -6.32
N ASN A 176 11.02 0.25 -6.46
CA ASN A 176 10.64 1.27 -7.45
C ASN A 176 10.75 0.74 -8.87
N TYR A 177 11.83 0.04 -9.22
CA TYR A 177 11.99 -0.57 -10.55
C TYR A 177 10.83 -1.50 -10.88
N ARG A 178 10.43 -2.37 -9.95
CA ARG A 178 9.32 -3.31 -10.14
C ARG A 178 7.98 -2.62 -10.26
N ILE A 179 7.72 -1.63 -9.41
CA ILE A 179 6.50 -0.80 -9.46
C ILE A 179 6.40 -0.09 -10.82
N LEU A 180 7.47 0.57 -11.26
CA LEU A 180 7.49 1.28 -12.54
C LEU A 180 7.33 0.31 -13.71
N LYS A 181 8.03 -0.82 -13.71
CA LYS A 181 7.92 -1.85 -14.73
C LYS A 181 6.50 -2.39 -14.85
N PHE A 182 5.87 -2.78 -13.73
CA PHE A 182 4.51 -3.31 -13.71
C PHE A 182 3.50 -2.34 -14.35
N ASN A 183 3.56 -1.07 -13.95
CA ASN A 183 2.63 -0.04 -14.45
C ASN A 183 2.90 0.31 -15.91
N ARG A 184 4.17 0.43 -16.31
CA ARG A 184 4.57 0.66 -17.71
C ARG A 184 4.09 -0.45 -18.62
N ASP A 185 4.31 -1.71 -18.24
CA ASP A 185 3.93 -2.87 -19.05
C ASP A 185 2.38 -3.00 -19.20
N ARG A 186 1.61 -2.26 -18.38
CA ARG A 186 0.13 -2.17 -18.43
C ARG A 186 -0.39 -0.81 -18.93
N ASN A 187 0.49 0.06 -19.41
CA ASN A 187 0.17 1.43 -19.85
C ASN A 187 -0.58 2.27 -18.79
N VAL A 188 -0.28 2.04 -17.51
CA VAL A 188 -0.82 2.83 -16.39
C VAL A 188 0.16 3.98 -16.08
N THR A 189 -0.36 5.20 -16.00
CA THR A 189 0.44 6.40 -15.74
C THR A 189 0.39 6.83 -14.28
N PHE A 190 1.50 7.38 -13.79
CA PHE A 190 1.59 8.03 -12.50
C PHE A 190 1.09 9.47 -12.62
N ASN A 191 0.22 9.87 -11.70
CA ASN A 191 -0.35 11.22 -11.67
C ASN A 191 -0.40 11.75 -10.24
N LEU A 192 -0.18 13.05 -10.08
CA LEU A 192 -0.42 13.75 -8.82
C LEU A 192 -1.89 14.19 -8.76
N LEU A 193 -2.74 13.32 -8.22
CA LEU A 193 -4.18 13.52 -8.14
C LEU A 193 -4.59 14.39 -6.94
N SER A 194 -5.70 15.11 -7.06
CA SER A 194 -6.48 15.55 -5.90
C SER A 194 -7.13 14.36 -5.19
N THR A 195 -7.49 14.54 -3.91
CA THR A 195 -8.17 13.49 -3.13
C THR A 195 -9.47 13.01 -3.80
N ASN A 196 -10.26 13.93 -4.38
CA ASN A 196 -11.51 13.58 -5.05
C ASN A 196 -11.30 12.86 -6.39
N GLU A 197 -10.30 13.25 -7.19
CA GLU A 197 -9.92 12.50 -8.40
C GLU A 197 -9.44 11.09 -8.03
N PHE A 198 -8.67 10.97 -6.95
CA PHE A 198 -8.20 9.70 -6.45
C PHE A 198 -9.35 8.77 -6.03
N TYR A 199 -10.31 9.26 -5.26
CA TYR A 199 -11.51 8.52 -4.88
C TYR A 199 -12.34 8.11 -6.11
N LYS A 200 -12.58 9.06 -7.03
CA LYS A 200 -13.32 8.79 -8.26
C LYS A 200 -12.67 7.66 -9.06
N ASN A 201 -11.35 7.70 -9.25
CA ASN A 201 -10.61 6.66 -9.98
C ASN A 201 -10.64 5.30 -9.27
N LEU A 202 -10.83 5.29 -7.95
CA LEU A 202 -11.05 4.07 -7.16
C LEU A 202 -12.52 3.67 -7.03
N GLY A 203 -13.46 4.39 -7.65
CA GLY A 203 -14.90 4.13 -7.50
C GLY A 203 -15.41 4.32 -6.07
N LEU A 204 -14.73 5.15 -5.29
CA LEU A 204 -15.12 5.51 -3.92
C LEU A 204 -16.05 6.74 -3.94
N PRO A 205 -16.97 6.88 -2.96
CA PRO A 205 -17.75 8.09 -2.83
C PRO A 205 -16.85 9.30 -2.61
N ALA A 206 -17.22 10.45 -3.20
CA ALA A 206 -16.54 11.70 -2.89
C ALA A 206 -16.72 12.04 -1.41
N SER A 207 -15.74 12.73 -0.82
CA SER A 207 -15.87 13.22 0.55
C SER A 207 -16.06 14.73 0.53
N GLU A 208 -17.15 15.22 1.12
CA GLU A 208 -17.36 16.66 1.31
C GLU A 208 -16.27 17.30 2.20
N ASN A 209 -15.57 16.46 2.99
CA ASN A 209 -14.49 16.85 3.90
C ASN A 209 -13.08 16.50 3.38
N SER A 210 -12.93 15.94 2.18
CA SER A 210 -11.58 15.76 1.63
C SER A 210 -11.05 17.11 1.22
N ASP A 211 -9.96 17.55 1.85
CA ASP A 211 -9.19 18.71 1.42
C ASP A 211 -9.06 18.72 -0.11
N GLU A 212 -9.29 19.88 -0.73
CA GLU A 212 -8.97 20.15 -2.15
C GLU A 212 -7.45 19.96 -2.46
N GLY A 213 -6.67 19.56 -1.46
CA GLY A 213 -5.28 19.22 -1.56
C GLY A 213 -5.01 18.03 -2.49
N LYS A 214 -3.83 18.08 -3.09
CA LYS A 214 -3.25 16.96 -3.83
C LYS A 214 -2.68 15.92 -2.87
N LEU A 215 -2.65 14.67 -3.34
CA LEU A 215 -1.89 13.60 -2.71
C LEU A 215 -0.44 14.01 -2.49
N LYS A 216 0.24 13.36 -1.54
CA LYS A 216 1.63 13.69 -1.19
C LYS A 216 2.68 13.05 -2.11
N CYS A 217 2.27 12.17 -3.01
CA CYS A 217 3.10 11.56 -4.05
C CYS A 217 2.28 11.30 -5.31
N GLU A 218 2.96 10.99 -6.40
CA GLU A 218 2.30 10.49 -7.59
C GLU A 218 1.79 9.07 -7.35
N VAL A 219 0.62 8.77 -7.91
CA VAL A 219 0.02 7.44 -7.84
C VAL A 219 -0.35 6.93 -9.22
N ALA A 220 -0.18 5.64 -9.42
CA ALA A 220 -0.74 4.88 -10.54
C ALA A 220 -1.80 3.93 -9.99
N ILE A 221 -2.95 3.86 -10.65
CA ILE A 221 -4.09 3.03 -10.23
C ILE A 221 -4.34 2.01 -11.34
N TYR A 222 -4.06 0.75 -11.04
CA TYR A 222 -4.43 -0.36 -11.89
C TYR A 222 -5.75 -0.95 -11.40
N ASP A 223 -6.74 -1.01 -12.29
CA ASP A 223 -8.03 -1.64 -12.04
C ASP A 223 -8.16 -2.92 -12.87
N GLY A 224 -8.02 -4.07 -12.20
CA GLY A 224 -8.11 -5.38 -12.84
C GLY A 224 -9.50 -5.74 -13.37
N SER A 225 -10.54 -4.99 -13.00
CA SER A 225 -11.89 -5.17 -13.56
C SER A 225 -12.02 -4.71 -15.02
N TYR A 226 -11.12 -3.82 -15.47
CA TYR A 226 -11.02 -3.38 -16.86
C TYR A 226 -9.98 -4.22 -17.62
N ILE A 227 -10.27 -5.50 -17.82
CA ILE A 227 -9.62 -6.24 -18.91
C ILE A 227 -10.20 -5.65 -20.21
N SER A 228 -9.45 -4.72 -20.80
CA SER A 228 -9.66 -4.28 -22.18
C SER A 228 -9.69 -5.52 -23.09
N ASN A 229 -10.63 -5.51 -24.04
CA ASN A 229 -10.83 -6.52 -25.09
C ASN A 229 -9.61 -6.65 -26.03
N PHE A 230 -8.40 -6.87 -25.52
CA PHE A 230 -7.24 -7.22 -26.33
C PHE A 230 -7.07 -8.74 -26.33
N GLY A 231 -7.79 -9.33 -27.29
CA GLY A 231 -7.33 -10.38 -28.18
C GLY A 231 -6.46 -11.48 -27.59
N HIS A 232 -7.04 -12.68 -27.56
CA HIS A 232 -6.33 -13.92 -27.90
C HIS A 232 -5.24 -13.70 -28.95
N ILE A 233 -3.98 -13.72 -28.56
CA ILE A 233 -2.90 -14.26 -29.39
C ILE A 233 -1.95 -15.03 -28.48
N ILE A 234 -2.23 -16.32 -28.32
CA ILE A 234 -1.15 -17.32 -28.22
C ILE A 234 -1.49 -18.36 -29.30
N ARG A 235 -0.69 -18.33 -30.37
CA ARG A 235 -0.39 -19.51 -31.17
C ARG A 235 0.90 -20.09 -30.62
#